data_AF-A0A959R5K8-F1
#
_entry.id   AF-A0A959R5K8-F1
#
_cell.length_a   1.000
_cell.length_b   1.000
_cell.length_c   1.000
_cell.angle_alpha   90.00
_cell.angle_beta   90.00
_cell.angle_gamma   90.00
#
_symmetry.space_group_name_H-M   'P 1'
#
loop_
_entity.id
_entity.type
_entity.pdbx_description
1 polymer ?
#
loop_
_entity_poly.entity_id
_entity_poly.type
_entity_poly.pdbx_seq_one_letter_code
_entity_poly.pdbx_strand_id
1 'polypeptide(L)'
;MKTALKGILSLTLYVLLQTSVSAQTIPPVAGATMLGTFTGLVQIGENNPNLGNSTSESEFEFIAWNVGGTHVISINVNSMSFPDDCDWARTFPLDDLMNEAGIDGLRKAIELGYVSCPTSCPSGNGIKVYYPTCVNRNINGSCPVITAEPTSDFSYNTYDICCDGGTPTITLVSSTCGSSSCGTGYQSTCGS
;
A
#
# COMPACT_ATOMS: atom_id res chain seq x y z
N MET A 1 -40.38 13.96 -17.94
CA MET A 1 -41.00 13.31 -16.76
C MET A 1 -40.65 11.83 -16.77
N LYS A 2 -39.99 11.33 -15.70
CA LYS A 2 -39.86 9.92 -15.24
C LYS A 2 -39.27 8.92 -16.29
N THR A 3 -38.25 8.12 -16.01
CA THR A 3 -38.08 7.30 -14.80
C THR A 3 -36.61 6.84 -14.70
N ALA A 4 -36.06 6.93 -13.50
CA ALA A 4 -34.76 6.38 -13.13
C ALA A 4 -34.74 4.85 -13.28
N LEU A 5 -33.67 4.30 -13.88
CA LEU A 5 -33.38 2.88 -13.80
C LEU A 5 -32.16 2.66 -12.91
N LYS A 6 -32.46 2.09 -11.75
CA LYS A 6 -31.60 1.53 -10.72
C LYS A 6 -30.44 0.73 -11.32
N GLY A 7 -29.24 1.28 -11.27
CA GLY A 7 -28.00 0.49 -11.23
C GLY A 7 -27.75 0.10 -9.79
N ILE A 8 -28.01 -1.17 -9.48
CA ILE A 8 -27.74 -1.76 -8.16
C ILE A 8 -26.23 -1.74 -7.98
N LEU A 9 -25.75 -0.80 -7.16
CA LEU A 9 -24.41 -0.87 -6.56
C LEU A 9 -24.39 -2.18 -5.76
N SER A 10 -23.74 -3.21 -6.31
CA SER A 10 -23.45 -4.43 -5.57
C SER A 10 -22.34 -4.11 -4.58
N LEU A 11 -22.72 -3.47 -3.47
CA LEU A 11 -21.85 -3.29 -2.32
C LEU A 11 -21.73 -4.65 -1.64
N THR A 12 -20.88 -5.52 -2.18
CA THR A 12 -20.54 -6.79 -1.53
C THR A 12 -19.65 -6.45 -0.35
N LEU A 13 -20.28 -6.15 0.78
CA LEU A 13 -19.63 -6.05 2.08
C LEU A 13 -19.14 -7.46 2.45
N TYR A 14 -17.93 -7.81 2.01
CA TYR A 14 -17.22 -8.98 2.47
C TYR A 14 -16.81 -8.74 3.94
N VAL A 15 -17.74 -8.97 4.87
CA VAL A 15 -17.38 -9.19 6.27
C VAL A 15 -16.76 -10.58 6.35
N LEU A 16 -15.48 -10.68 5.99
CA LEU A 16 -14.67 -11.83 6.35
C LEU A 16 -14.46 -11.78 7.87
N LEU A 17 -15.26 -12.57 8.59
CA LEU A 17 -14.81 -13.18 9.83
C LEU A 17 -13.62 -14.08 9.48
N GLN A 18 -12.41 -13.52 9.41
CA GLN A 18 -11.19 -14.30 9.46
C GLN A 18 -10.66 -14.31 10.89
N THR A 19 -10.74 -15.50 11.46
CA THR A 19 -10.04 -15.94 12.66
C THR A 19 -8.53 -15.73 12.49
N SER A 20 -7.95 -14.88 13.34
CA SER A 20 -6.57 -14.91 13.83
C SER A 20 -5.46 -15.20 12.80
N VAL A 21 -4.98 -14.16 12.13
CA VAL A 21 -3.56 -14.01 11.82
C VAL A 21 -3.21 -12.60 12.25
N SER A 22 -2.18 -12.41 13.08
CA SER A 22 -1.83 -11.10 13.62
C SER A 22 -1.66 -10.12 12.46
N ALA A 23 -2.56 -9.14 12.32
CA ALA A 23 -2.19 -7.90 11.66
C ALA A 23 -0.92 -7.45 12.38
N GLN A 24 0.20 -7.42 11.67
CA GLN A 24 1.34 -6.65 12.14
C GLN A 24 0.93 -5.19 12.01
N THR A 25 0.11 -4.74 12.95
CA THR A 25 -0.17 -3.34 13.17
C THR A 25 1.18 -2.73 13.50
N ILE A 26 1.59 -1.68 12.76
CA ILE A 26 2.69 -0.79 13.18
C ILE A 26 2.57 -0.62 14.70
N PRO A 27 3.66 -0.78 15.49
CA PRO A 27 3.57 -0.63 16.93
C PRO A 27 2.88 0.70 17.21
N PRO A 28 1.77 0.72 17.98
CA PRO A 28 1.01 1.93 18.21
C PRO A 28 1.94 2.94 18.83
N VAL A 29 2.39 3.91 18.03
CA VAL A 29 3.16 5.04 18.54
C VAL A 29 2.23 5.72 19.54
N ALA A 30 2.69 5.95 20.77
CA ALA A 30 1.86 6.57 21.80
C ALA A 30 1.24 7.87 21.24
N GLY A 31 -0.09 7.97 21.26
CA GLY A 31 -0.83 9.09 20.68
C GLY A 31 -1.28 8.90 19.22
N ALA A 32 -1.12 7.71 18.62
CA ALA A 32 -1.69 7.39 17.32
C ALA A 32 -3.20 7.21 17.40
N THR A 33 -3.94 7.86 16.48
CA THR A 33 -5.38 7.67 16.29
C THR A 33 -5.62 7.06 14.91
N MET A 34 -6.32 5.92 14.85
CA MET A 34 -6.72 5.30 13.58
C MET A 34 -7.80 6.15 12.90
N LEU A 35 -7.59 6.49 11.62
CA LEU A 35 -8.55 7.24 10.80
C LEU A 35 -9.49 6.30 10.04
N GLY A 36 -8.98 5.15 9.59
CA GLY A 36 -9.76 4.13 8.88
C GLY A 36 -8.90 3.10 8.16
N THR A 37 -9.58 2.10 7.58
CA THR A 37 -9.01 1.07 6.72
C THR A 37 -9.65 1.19 5.34
N PHE A 38 -8.88 1.02 4.27
CA PHE A 38 -9.36 1.09 2.90
C PHE A 38 -8.56 0.17 1.98
N THR A 39 -9.12 -0.19 0.82
CA THR A 39 -8.39 -0.89 -0.24
C THR A 39 -8.02 0.06 -1.37
N GLY A 40 -6.86 -0.19 -1.97
CA GLY A 40 -6.36 0.54 -3.13
C GLY A 40 -5.92 -0.44 -4.22
N LEU A 41 -6.15 -0.06 -5.47
CA LEU A 41 -5.65 -0.80 -6.62
C LEU A 41 -4.30 -0.23 -7.01
N VAL A 42 -3.31 -1.11 -7.14
CA VAL A 42 -1.97 -0.76 -7.58
C VAL A 42 -1.83 -1.15 -9.04
N GLN A 43 -1.64 -0.17 -9.92
CA GLN A 43 -1.37 -0.43 -11.33
C GLN A 43 0.13 -0.60 -11.54
N ILE A 44 0.52 -1.80 -11.97
CA ILE A 44 1.93 -2.14 -12.16
C ILE A 44 2.14 -2.47 -13.63
N GLY A 45 3.15 -1.85 -14.23
CA GLY A 45 3.55 -2.10 -15.61
C GLY A 45 3.57 -0.88 -16.54
N GLU A 46 2.86 0.22 -16.24
CA GLU A 46 2.80 1.37 -17.18
C GLU A 46 4.17 2.00 -17.47
N ASN A 47 5.14 1.87 -16.57
CA ASN A 47 6.49 2.43 -16.73
C ASN A 47 7.63 1.41 -16.67
N ASN A 48 7.35 0.10 -16.60
CA ASN A 48 8.40 -0.91 -16.61
C ASN A 48 8.57 -1.50 -18.01
N PRO A 49 9.65 -1.16 -18.75
CA PRO A 49 9.86 -1.63 -20.12
C PRO A 49 10.00 -3.16 -20.24
N ASN A 50 10.23 -3.87 -19.12
CA ASN A 50 10.35 -5.32 -19.07
C ASN A 50 9.02 -6.04 -18.84
N LEU A 51 7.94 -5.34 -18.47
CA LEU A 51 6.62 -5.94 -18.22
C LEU A 51 5.67 -5.84 -19.43
N GLY A 52 6.10 -5.19 -20.51
CA GLY A 52 5.25 -4.94 -21.66
C GLY A 52 4.03 -4.07 -21.31
N ASN A 53 3.10 -3.93 -22.24
CA ASN A 53 1.88 -3.14 -22.07
C ASN A 53 0.85 -3.81 -21.14
N SER A 54 1.28 -4.73 -20.26
CA SER A 54 0.41 -5.42 -19.32
C SER A 54 0.28 -4.58 -18.07
N THR A 55 -0.82 -3.83 -17.99
CA THR A 55 -1.25 -3.18 -16.75
C THR A 55 -2.06 -4.19 -15.96
N SER A 56 -1.47 -4.73 -14.91
CA SER A 56 -2.19 -5.52 -13.93
C SER A 56 -2.55 -4.63 -12.75
N GLU A 57 -3.78 -4.74 -12.28
CA GLU A 57 -4.21 -4.12 -11.02
C GLU A 57 -4.04 -5.15 -9.90
N SER A 58 -3.63 -4.72 -8.72
CA SER A 58 -3.59 -5.59 -7.55
C SER A 58 -4.16 -4.87 -6.34
N GLU A 59 -4.96 -5.58 -5.54
CA GLU A 59 -5.64 -4.97 -4.40
C GLU A 59 -4.77 -5.10 -3.15
N PHE A 60 -4.55 -3.96 -2.51
CA PHE A 60 -3.81 -3.85 -1.27
C PHE A 60 -4.72 -3.23 -0.22
N GLU A 61 -4.65 -3.73 1.00
CA GLU A 61 -5.31 -3.13 2.16
C GLU A 61 -4.37 -2.13 2.83
N PHE A 62 -4.91 -0.98 3.22
CA PHE A 62 -4.19 0.10 3.86
C PHE A 62 -4.88 0.55 5.15
N ILE A 63 -4.09 1.04 6.10
CA ILE A 63 -4.58 1.62 7.35
C ILE A 63 -4.04 3.05 7.49
N ALA A 64 -4.92 4.02 7.66
CA ALA A 64 -4.56 5.41 7.89
C ALA A 64 -4.54 5.76 9.37
N TRP A 65 -3.53 6.51 9.79
CA TRP A 65 -3.30 6.95 11.16
C TRP A 65 -3.00 8.45 11.21
N ASN A 66 -3.32 9.07 12.33
CA ASN A 66 -2.80 10.38 12.73
C ASN A 66 -1.93 10.21 13.97
N VAL A 67 -0.66 10.62 13.90
CA VAL A 67 0.31 10.54 14.99
C VAL A 67 0.83 11.94 15.28
N GLY A 68 0.40 12.54 16.38
CA GLY A 68 0.86 13.87 16.80
C GLY A 68 0.63 14.97 15.75
N GLY A 69 -0.46 14.89 14.97
CA GLY A 69 -0.76 15.82 13.88
C GLY A 69 -0.14 15.47 12.53
N THR A 70 0.66 14.39 12.45
CA THR A 70 1.24 13.89 11.19
C THR A 70 0.43 12.70 10.68
N HIS A 71 0.11 12.68 9.39
CA HIS A 71 -0.56 11.54 8.76
C HIS A 71 0.44 10.42 8.46
N VAL A 72 0.02 9.18 8.70
CA VAL A 72 0.80 7.97 8.43
C VAL A 72 -0.10 6.96 7.75
N ILE A 73 0.41 6.29 6.72
CA ILE A 73 -0.26 5.16 6.06
C ILE A 73 0.52 3.88 6.37
N SER A 74 -0.18 2.78 6.59
CA SER A 74 0.39 1.44 6.66
C SER A 74 -0.13 0.62 5.50
N ILE A 75 0.73 -0.16 4.87
CA ILE A 75 0.30 -1.26 3.99
C ILE A 75 0.07 -2.48 4.88
N ASN A 76 -1.12 -3.07 4.80
CA ASN A 76 -1.44 -4.32 5.49
C ASN A 76 -1.06 -5.49 4.60
N VAL A 77 0.04 -6.16 4.95
CA VAL A 77 0.64 -7.24 4.15
C VAL A 77 0.11 -8.62 4.54
N ASN A 78 -0.95 -8.66 5.36
CA ASN A 78 -1.72 -9.90 5.53
C ASN A 78 -2.62 -10.18 4.31
N SER A 79 -2.92 -9.15 3.51
CA SER A 79 -3.87 -9.16 2.40
C SER A 79 -3.26 -8.43 1.20
N MET A 80 -2.26 -9.05 0.56
CA MET A 80 -1.85 -8.69 -0.80
C MET A 80 -2.27 -9.79 -1.76
N SER A 81 -3.33 -9.53 -2.52
CA SER A 81 -3.82 -10.45 -3.53
C SER A 81 -3.67 -9.85 -4.92
N PHE A 82 -3.06 -10.63 -5.80
CA PHE A 82 -2.89 -10.31 -7.20
C PHE A 82 -3.99 -11.07 -7.96
N PRO A 83 -4.85 -10.40 -8.74
CA PRO A 83 -5.87 -11.05 -9.56
C PRO A 83 -5.23 -11.82 -10.72
N ASP A 84 -6.05 -12.50 -11.52
CA ASP A 84 -5.60 -13.31 -12.66
C ASP A 84 -4.65 -12.51 -13.61
N ASP A 85 -3.62 -13.18 -14.15
CA ASP A 85 -2.52 -12.60 -14.96
C ASP A 85 -1.49 -11.76 -14.16
N CYS A 86 -0.85 -12.44 -13.23
CA CYS A 86 0.01 -11.90 -12.17
C CYS A 86 1.46 -12.41 -12.25
N ASP A 87 1.87 -12.91 -13.43
CA ASP A 87 3.20 -13.51 -13.59
C ASP A 87 4.33 -12.48 -13.39
N TRP A 88 4.07 -11.21 -13.72
CA TRP A 88 4.96 -10.10 -13.41
C TRP A 88 5.25 -9.99 -11.90
N ALA A 89 4.28 -10.28 -11.03
CA ALA A 89 4.42 -10.14 -9.57
C ALA A 89 5.41 -11.16 -8.99
N ARG A 90 5.72 -12.23 -9.75
CA ARG A 90 6.75 -13.21 -9.38
C ARG A 90 8.15 -12.60 -9.44
N THR A 91 8.39 -11.75 -10.44
CA THR A 91 9.73 -11.23 -10.76
C THR A 91 9.90 -9.74 -10.46
N PHE A 92 8.82 -9.01 -10.22
CA PHE A 92 8.89 -7.58 -9.93
C PHE A 92 9.68 -7.32 -8.64
N PRO A 93 10.59 -6.34 -8.59
CA PRO A 93 11.32 -6.00 -7.37
C PRO A 93 10.37 -5.63 -6.22
N LEU A 94 10.64 -6.13 -5.01
CA LEU A 94 9.75 -5.91 -3.85
C LEU A 94 9.75 -4.46 -3.38
N ASP A 95 10.89 -3.78 -3.51
CA ASP A 95 11.05 -2.36 -3.19
C ASP A 95 10.25 -1.46 -4.12
N ASP A 96 10.35 -1.71 -5.42
CA ASP A 96 9.50 -1.05 -6.42
C ASP A 96 8.02 -1.33 -6.13
N LEU A 97 7.67 -2.58 -5.78
CA LEU A 97 6.29 -2.95 -5.46
C LEU A 97 5.74 -2.17 -4.26
N MET A 98 6.50 -2.10 -3.16
CA MET A 98 6.08 -1.37 -1.97
C MET A 98 6.02 0.14 -2.23
N ASN A 99 6.87 0.66 -3.12
CA ASN A 99 6.84 2.05 -3.53
C ASN A 99 5.57 2.38 -4.34
N GLU A 100 5.27 1.61 -5.39
CA GLU A 100 4.05 1.79 -6.19
C GLU A 100 2.79 1.62 -5.33
N ALA A 101 2.76 0.58 -4.49
CA ALA A 101 1.65 0.38 -3.56
C ALA A 101 1.50 1.54 -2.57
N GLY A 102 2.61 2.12 -2.10
CA GLY A 102 2.59 3.29 -1.24
C GLY A 102 2.03 4.53 -1.94
N ILE A 103 2.41 4.77 -3.19
CA ILE A 103 1.90 5.90 -3.98
C ILE A 103 0.39 5.76 -4.21
N ASP A 104 -0.09 4.60 -4.63
CA ASP A 104 -1.52 4.38 -4.87
C ASP A 104 -2.35 4.39 -3.58
N GLY A 105 -1.80 3.85 -2.49
CA GLY A 105 -2.38 3.98 -1.15
C GLY A 105 -2.54 5.44 -0.74
N LEU A 106 -1.55 6.30 -1.02
CA LEU A 106 -1.61 7.73 -0.76
C LEU A 106 -2.65 8.45 -1.65
N ARG A 107 -2.70 8.13 -2.95
CA ARG A 107 -3.74 8.67 -3.85
C ARG A 107 -5.13 8.37 -3.30
N LYS A 108 -5.37 7.12 -2.87
CA LYS A 108 -6.65 6.72 -2.31
C LYS A 108 -6.93 7.39 -0.96
N ALA A 109 -5.93 7.51 -0.09
CA ALA A 109 -6.07 8.21 1.19
C ALA A 109 -6.43 9.70 1.00
N ILE A 110 -5.91 10.35 -0.04
CA ILE A 110 -6.26 11.74 -0.41
C ILE A 110 -7.70 11.80 -0.90
N GLU A 111 -8.09 10.90 -1.81
CA GLU A 111 -9.48 10.80 -2.33
C GLU A 111 -10.50 10.64 -1.20
N LEU A 112 -10.17 9.82 -0.20
CA LEU A 112 -11.02 9.55 0.96
C LEU A 112 -10.94 10.63 2.06
N GLY A 113 -10.06 11.63 1.91
CA GLY A 113 -9.90 12.74 2.86
C GLY A 113 -9.14 12.38 4.15
N TYR A 114 -8.42 11.24 4.18
CA TYR A 114 -7.56 10.88 5.31
C TYR A 114 -6.22 11.60 5.30
N VAL A 115 -5.76 12.00 4.11
CA VAL A 115 -4.52 12.74 3.90
C VAL A 115 -4.85 14.09 3.28
N SER A 116 -4.31 15.14 3.89
CA SER A 116 -4.40 16.50 3.37
C SER A 116 -3.54 16.65 2.11
N CYS A 117 -4.08 17.23 1.04
CA CYS A 117 -3.32 17.53 -0.17
C CYS A 117 -3.23 19.05 -0.38
N PRO A 118 -2.19 19.72 0.15
CA PRO A 118 -2.05 21.16 0.05
C PRO A 118 -1.75 21.60 -1.40
N THR A 119 -2.22 22.79 -1.77
CA THR A 119 -1.97 23.38 -3.10
C THR A 119 -0.53 23.88 -3.26
N SER A 120 0.10 24.30 -2.17
CA SER A 120 1.55 24.51 -2.12
C SER A 120 2.25 23.19 -1.81
N CYS A 121 3.49 23.02 -2.28
CA CYS A 121 4.37 21.92 -1.88
C CYS A 121 5.23 22.35 -0.68
N PRO A 122 4.74 22.32 0.58
CA PRO A 122 5.63 22.52 1.70
C PRO A 122 6.62 21.34 1.72
N SER A 123 7.89 21.64 1.47
CA SER A 123 8.96 20.69 1.73
C SER A 123 8.88 20.27 3.20
N GLY A 124 8.78 18.97 3.48
CA GLY A 124 8.74 18.46 4.85
C GLY A 124 7.37 18.09 5.39
N ASN A 125 6.32 18.03 4.56
CA ASN A 125 5.05 17.35 4.90
C ASN A 125 5.18 15.83 4.70
N GLY A 126 6.28 15.25 5.17
CA GLY A 126 6.66 13.88 4.91
C GLY A 126 5.65 12.88 5.48
N ILE A 127 4.83 12.31 4.61
CA ILE A 127 3.91 11.23 4.97
C ILE A 127 4.68 9.93 4.90
N LYS A 128 4.68 9.20 6.00
CA LYS A 128 5.34 7.90 6.07
C LYS A 128 4.34 6.81 5.66
N VAL A 129 4.76 5.99 4.72
CA VAL A 129 4.09 4.73 4.36
C VAL A 129 4.93 3.58 4.89
N TYR A 130 4.40 2.85 5.86
CA TYR A 130 5.08 1.72 6.49
C TYR A 130 4.69 0.40 5.82
N TYR A 131 5.64 -0.51 5.77
CA TYR A 131 5.50 -1.88 5.30
C TYR A 131 6.47 -2.80 6.05
N PRO A 132 6.19 -4.11 6.19
CA PRO A 132 7.11 -5.08 6.77
C PRO A 132 8.40 -5.13 5.96
N THR A 133 9.54 -5.12 6.66
CA THR A 133 10.87 -5.25 6.05
C THR A 133 11.09 -6.62 5.41
N CYS A 134 10.44 -7.67 5.92
CA CYS A 134 10.60 -9.04 5.47
C CYS A 134 9.24 -9.64 5.11
N VAL A 135 9.14 -10.16 3.89
CA VAL A 135 7.92 -10.76 3.36
C VAL A 135 8.23 -12.08 2.65
N ASN A 136 7.30 -13.03 2.71
CA ASN A 136 7.36 -14.24 1.91
C ASN A 136 6.52 -14.00 0.65
N ARG A 137 7.17 -14.07 -0.51
CA ARG A 137 6.47 -14.14 -1.79
C ARG A 137 6.21 -15.61 -2.11
N ASN A 138 5.04 -16.11 -1.73
CA ASN A 138 4.65 -17.47 -2.09
C ASN A 138 4.29 -17.52 -3.56
N ILE A 139 5.26 -17.91 -4.39
CA ILE A 139 5.08 -18.08 -5.84
C ILE A 139 4.39 -19.42 -6.20
N ASN A 140 3.98 -20.23 -5.23
CA ASN A 140 3.30 -21.49 -5.52
C ASN A 140 1.79 -21.24 -5.71
N GLY A 141 1.31 -21.38 -6.94
CA GLY A 141 -0.09 -21.17 -7.31
C GLY A 141 -0.23 -20.40 -8.62
N SER A 142 -1.47 -20.07 -9.01
CA SER A 142 -1.74 -19.24 -10.19
C SER A 142 -1.20 -17.83 -10.02
N CYS A 143 -1.34 -17.25 -8.81
CA CYS A 143 -0.81 -15.94 -8.46
C CYS A 143 0.04 -15.93 -7.20
N PRO A 144 1.12 -15.13 -7.16
CA PRO A 144 1.87 -14.91 -5.94
C PRO A 144 0.97 -14.38 -4.83
N VAL A 145 1.24 -14.78 -3.60
CA VAL A 145 0.70 -14.13 -2.40
C VAL A 145 1.88 -13.61 -1.60
N ILE A 146 1.79 -12.36 -1.17
CA ILE A 146 2.82 -11.75 -0.31
C ILE A 146 2.29 -11.73 1.11
N THR A 147 3.05 -12.30 2.04
CA THR A 147 2.73 -12.30 3.47
C THR A 147 3.88 -11.75 4.29
N ALA A 148 3.57 -11.01 5.37
CA ALA A 148 4.59 -10.49 6.28
C ALA A 148 5.28 -11.61 7.08
N GLU A 149 6.58 -11.46 7.36
CA GLU A 149 7.23 -12.24 8.41
C GLU A 149 6.64 -11.85 9.78
N PRO A 150 6.17 -12.79 10.62
CA PRO A 150 5.47 -12.46 11.86
C PRO A 150 6.26 -11.59 12.86
N THR A 151 7.59 -11.64 12.79
CA THR A 151 8.50 -10.85 13.63
C THR A 151 9.32 -9.84 12.82
N SER A 152 8.88 -9.52 11.59
CA SER A 152 9.51 -8.50 10.78
C SER A 152 9.56 -7.16 11.52
N ASP A 153 10.71 -6.48 11.43
CA ASP A 153 10.76 -5.04 11.62
C ASP A 153 9.95 -4.32 10.53
N PHE A 154 9.74 -3.02 10.70
CA PHE A 154 9.09 -2.19 9.70
C PHE A 154 10.10 -1.33 8.94
N SER A 155 9.87 -1.23 7.63
CA SER A 155 10.49 -0.26 6.74
C SER A 155 9.46 0.81 6.40
N TYR A 156 9.91 1.98 5.95
CA TYR A 156 9.00 3.02 5.50
C TYR A 156 9.60 3.90 4.42
N ASN A 157 8.73 4.32 3.49
CA ASN A 157 9.01 5.39 2.55
C ASN A 157 8.38 6.68 3.08
N THR A 158 9.07 7.81 2.91
CA THR A 158 8.56 9.14 3.22
C THR A 158 8.26 9.86 1.92
N TYR A 159 7.05 10.38 1.78
CA TYR A 159 6.60 11.08 0.58
C TYR A 159 6.20 12.51 0.88
N ASP A 160 6.53 13.41 -0.03
CA ASP A 160 5.94 14.75 -0.10
C ASP A 160 4.75 14.72 -1.06
N ILE A 161 3.70 15.47 -0.72
CA ILE A 161 2.43 15.48 -1.46
C ILE A 161 2.02 16.92 -1.73
N CYS A 162 1.65 17.20 -2.97
CA CYS A 162 1.04 18.45 -3.37
C CYS A 162 -0.07 18.25 -4.40
N CYS A 163 -1.11 19.07 -4.35
CA CYS A 163 -2.21 19.06 -5.32
C CYS A 163 -2.23 20.35 -6.12
N ASP A 164 -1.19 20.57 -6.94
CA ASP A 164 -1.24 21.65 -7.92
C ASP A 164 -2.25 21.29 -9.02
N GLY A 165 -3.17 22.22 -9.32
CA GLY A 165 -4.22 21.99 -10.32
C GLY A 165 -5.23 20.87 -10.01
N GLY A 166 -5.29 20.37 -8.77
CA GLY A 166 -6.22 19.32 -8.35
C GLY A 166 -5.76 17.88 -8.60
N THR A 167 -4.55 17.68 -9.13
CA THR A 167 -3.94 16.36 -9.28
C THR A 167 -2.84 16.18 -8.22
N PRO A 168 -2.89 15.12 -7.40
CA PRO A 168 -1.85 14.87 -6.41
C PRO A 168 -0.55 14.46 -7.11
N THR A 169 0.50 15.26 -6.94
CA THR A 169 1.88 14.87 -7.20
C THR A 169 2.45 14.31 -5.89
N ILE A 170 2.94 13.07 -5.94
CA ILE A 170 3.49 12.34 -4.80
C ILE A 170 4.94 12.04 -5.13
N THR A 171 5.87 12.53 -4.31
CA THR A 171 7.31 12.40 -4.55
C THR A 171 7.93 11.62 -3.41
N LEU A 172 8.66 10.55 -3.73
CA LEU A 172 9.50 9.85 -2.76
C LEU A 172 10.64 10.76 -2.31
N VAL A 173 10.68 11.08 -1.02
CA VAL A 173 11.71 11.94 -0.40
C VAL A 173 12.84 11.10 0.15
N SER A 174 12.51 10.00 0.83
CA SER A 174 13.49 9.11 1.44
C SER A 174 12.89 7.75 1.74
N SER A 175 13.73 6.71 1.74
CA SER A 175 13.38 5.37 2.20
C SER A 175 14.21 5.01 3.42
N THR A 176 13.56 4.45 4.43
CA THR A 176 14.21 3.88 5.62
C THR A 176 13.95 2.39 5.64
N CYS A 177 15.02 1.62 5.60
CA CYS A 177 14.95 0.18 5.76
C CYS A 177 15.06 -0.21 7.24
N GLY A 178 14.23 -1.16 7.67
CA GLY A 178 14.42 -1.90 8.92
C GLY A 178 15.56 -2.92 8.81
N SER A 179 15.65 -3.87 9.75
CA SER A 179 16.65 -4.93 9.66
C SER A 179 16.43 -5.80 8.41
N SER A 180 17.45 -5.91 7.54
CA SER A 180 17.41 -6.76 6.34
C SER A 180 17.65 -8.26 6.62
N SER A 181 17.75 -8.65 7.90
CA SER A 181 17.99 -10.04 8.31
C SER A 181 16.68 -10.83 8.35
N CYS A 182 16.18 -11.24 7.19
CA CYS A 182 14.95 -12.01 7.08
C CYS A 182 15.15 -13.49 7.40
N GLY A 183 14.11 -14.13 7.97
CA GLY A 183 14.09 -15.57 8.21
C GLY A 183 14.12 -16.40 6.93
N THR A 184 14.38 -17.71 7.07
CA THR A 184 14.38 -18.64 5.92
C THR A 184 13.05 -18.61 5.18
N GLY A 185 13.11 -18.39 3.86
CA GLY A 185 11.92 -18.30 3.00
C GLY A 185 11.28 -16.92 2.92
N TYR A 186 11.87 -15.91 3.57
CA TYR A 186 11.48 -14.52 3.47
C TYR A 186 12.51 -13.71 2.68
N GLN A 187 12.04 -12.63 2.06
CA GLN A 187 12.80 -11.70 1.23
C GLN A 187 12.66 -10.30 1.81
N SER A 188 13.71 -9.50 1.71
CA SER A 188 13.62 -8.10 2.13
C SER A 188 12.79 -7.29 1.12
N THR A 189 11.93 -6.42 1.64
CA THR A 189 11.22 -5.39 0.87
C THR A 189 12.06 -4.15 0.61
N CYS A 190 13.25 -4.08 1.19
CA CYS A 190 14.23 -3.06 0.86
C CYS A 190 15.09 -3.53 -0.30
N GLY A 191 15.23 -2.66 -1.31
CA GLY A 191 16.15 -2.89 -2.40
C GLY A 191 17.59 -2.91 -1.90
N SER A 192 18.37 -3.85 -2.43
CA SER A 192 19.84 -3.89 -2.34
C SER A 192 20.48 -3.06 -3.44
#